data_AF-A0A7C6I8I0-F1
#
_entry.id   AF-A0A7C6I8I0-F1
#
_cell.length_a   1.000
_cell.length_b   1.000
_cell.length_c   1.000
_cell.angle_alpha   90.00
_cell.angle_beta   90.00
_cell.angle_gamma   90.00
#
_symmetry.space_group_name_H-M   'P 1'
#
loop_
_entity.id
_entity.type
_entity.pdbx_description
1 polymer ?
#
loop_
_entity_poly.entity_id
_entity_poly.type
_entity_poly.pdbx_seq_one_letter_code
_entity_poly.pdbx_strand_id
1 'polypeptide(L)'
;MKRFIVFVVGIVLLSTAMQPLVAQTTIPSYSPWTFFGGLNYIYNSDGDGVKNVPGMQPGGSPGGLESAPSQLVGVLGAEYRLPVWKPGVYFSPSASIFMLSYLWANDQALPAEIENRTAFVPALLLDASFLYTIEKDRFLFSFGGGPGIIARYGFLESGVSENEKSFDSDMPAGKQVEMVNSYLWSSLRWLYPMIQGGVRYRLANGWGAGANLRIGIPVFNLWSKPDVSFVDSLMILFALTITPPTGKKVSLPDTLEMPLEASSPDDRP
;
A
#
# COMPACT_ATOMS: atom_id res chain seq x y z
N MET A 1 38.77 19.28 -8.23
CA MET A 1 37.37 19.77 -8.28
C MET A 1 36.53 18.84 -7.39
N LYS A 2 36.19 19.24 -6.15
CA LYS A 2 34.84 19.71 -5.73
C LYS A 2 33.74 18.73 -6.16
N ARG A 3 33.35 17.78 -5.29
CA ARG A 3 32.11 17.75 -4.44
C ARG A 3 30.81 17.73 -5.24
N PHE A 4 29.94 16.73 -5.03
CA PHE A 4 28.47 16.80 -4.78
C PHE A 4 27.90 15.35 -4.65
N ILE A 5 27.61 14.85 -3.43
CA ILE A 5 26.27 14.60 -2.78
C ILE A 5 25.51 13.40 -3.40
N VAL A 6 25.45 12.19 -2.79
CA VAL A 6 24.68 11.67 -1.63
C VAL A 6 23.16 11.58 -1.87
N PHE A 7 22.58 10.36 -1.92
CA PHE A 7 21.51 9.89 -1.00
C PHE A 7 21.17 8.38 -1.17
N VAL A 8 21.53 7.61 -0.13
CA VAL A 8 20.77 6.54 0.58
C VAL A 8 20.16 5.34 -0.18
N VAL A 9 20.84 4.18 -0.10
CA VAL A 9 20.27 2.90 0.37
C VAL A 9 21.34 2.19 1.22
N GLY A 10 21.39 2.54 2.50
CA GLY A 10 22.22 1.84 3.48
C GLY A 10 21.39 0.72 4.11
N ILE A 11 21.62 -0.52 3.65
CA ILE A 11 21.22 -1.72 4.38
C ILE A 11 21.96 -1.67 5.71
N VAL A 12 21.24 -1.35 6.79
CA VAL A 12 21.75 -1.44 8.16
C VAL A 12 21.93 -2.92 8.47
N LEU A 13 23.16 -3.40 8.31
CA LEU A 13 23.67 -4.63 8.91
C LEU A 13 23.52 -4.51 10.43
N LEU A 14 22.53 -5.22 10.94
CA LEU A 14 22.19 -5.30 12.35
C LEU A 14 23.18 -6.25 13.06
N SER A 15 24.40 -5.80 13.33
CA SER A 15 25.32 -6.46 14.26
C SER A 15 25.37 -5.68 15.57
N THR A 16 24.35 -5.83 16.41
CA THR A 16 24.43 -5.45 17.82
C THR A 16 24.27 -6.70 18.66
N ALA A 17 25.31 -6.97 19.43
CA ALA A 17 25.45 -8.08 20.36
C ALA A 17 24.16 -8.35 21.14
N MET A 18 23.76 -9.62 21.18
CA MET A 18 22.77 -10.13 22.12
C MET A 18 23.32 -9.93 23.54
N GLN A 19 22.93 -8.84 24.19
CA GLN A 19 23.04 -8.73 25.64
C GLN A 19 21.92 -9.58 26.27
N PRO A 20 22.19 -10.25 27.41
CA PRO A 20 21.21 -11.05 28.10
C PRO A 20 19.99 -10.19 28.48
N LEU A 21 18.82 -10.78 28.25
CA LEU A 21 17.50 -10.19 28.44
C LEU A 21 17.26 -9.91 29.93
N VAL A 22 17.73 -8.77 30.43
CA VAL A 22 17.22 -8.23 31.70
C VAL A 22 15.73 -7.95 31.45
N ALA A 23 14.86 -8.56 32.25
CA ALA A 23 13.43 -8.34 32.24
C ALA A 23 13.15 -6.85 32.51
N GLN A 24 13.11 -6.04 31.46
CA GLN A 24 12.70 -4.65 31.55
C GLN A 24 11.20 -4.65 31.78
N THR A 25 10.80 -4.36 33.01
CA THR A 25 9.42 -4.18 33.46
C THR A 25 8.73 -2.98 32.80
N THR A 26 9.46 -2.12 32.08
CA THR A 26 8.91 -1.00 31.32
C THR A 26 9.51 -0.90 29.91
N ILE A 27 8.66 -0.84 28.89
CA ILE A 27 9.04 -0.70 27.47
C ILE A 27 8.47 0.64 26.95
N PRO A 28 9.20 1.37 26.08
CA PRO A 28 8.64 2.56 25.42
C PRO A 28 7.30 2.27 24.73
N SER A 29 6.32 3.17 24.86
CA SER A 29 5.07 3.11 24.10
C SER A 29 5.35 3.37 22.63
N TYR A 30 4.49 2.87 21.74
CA TYR A 30 4.63 3.16 20.32
C TYR A 30 4.32 4.61 19.99
N SER A 31 5.07 5.15 19.02
CA SER A 31 4.67 6.36 18.33
C SER A 31 3.28 6.17 17.72
N PRO A 32 2.42 7.20 17.72
CA PRO A 32 1.21 7.18 16.92
C PRO A 32 1.53 7.10 15.42
N TRP A 33 2.74 7.50 15.01
CA TRP A 33 3.20 7.39 13.62
C TRP A 33 3.79 6.01 13.31
N THR A 34 3.37 5.46 12.18
CA THR A 34 3.96 4.29 11.53
C THR A 34 4.31 4.66 10.09
N PHE A 35 5.54 4.36 9.67
CA PHE A 35 5.97 4.49 8.28
C PHE A 35 5.90 3.13 7.62
N PHE A 36 5.61 3.11 6.32
CA PHE A 36 5.52 1.86 5.59
C PHE A 36 6.01 1.99 4.16
N GLY A 37 6.49 0.87 3.62
CA GLY A 37 6.92 0.74 2.24
C GLY A 37 6.73 -0.68 1.75
N GLY A 38 6.43 -0.84 0.46
CA GLY A 38 6.17 -2.17 -0.10
C GLY A 38 5.73 -2.11 -1.55
N LEU A 39 4.79 -2.99 -1.90
CA LEU A 39 4.30 -3.15 -3.25
C LEU A 39 2.78 -3.00 -3.30
N ASN A 40 2.29 -2.33 -4.33
CA ASN A 40 0.88 -2.23 -4.67
C ASN A 40 0.66 -2.94 -6.00
N TYR A 41 -0.09 -4.03 -5.96
CA TYR A 41 -0.57 -4.74 -7.14
C TYR A 41 -1.93 -4.18 -7.54
N ILE A 42 -2.06 -3.72 -8.78
CA ILE A 42 -3.29 -3.19 -9.35
C ILE A 42 -3.72 -4.16 -10.44
N TYR A 43 -4.79 -4.91 -10.16
CA TYR A 43 -5.32 -5.90 -11.07
C TYR A 43 -5.96 -5.21 -12.27
N ASN A 44 -5.67 -5.71 -13.46
CA ASN A 44 -6.36 -5.34 -14.69
C ASN A 44 -7.09 -6.60 -15.22
N SER A 45 -8.38 -6.46 -15.47
CA SER A 45 -9.27 -7.53 -15.94
C SER A 45 -9.39 -7.62 -17.47
N ASP A 46 -8.73 -6.74 -18.22
CA ASP A 46 -8.80 -6.64 -19.69
C ASP A 46 -8.46 -7.93 -20.46
N GLY A 47 -7.96 -8.97 -19.80
CA GLY A 47 -7.77 -10.33 -20.33
C GLY A 47 -9.03 -10.99 -20.91
N ASP A 48 -10.24 -10.51 -20.59
CA ASP A 48 -11.48 -11.01 -21.18
C ASP A 48 -12.04 -10.12 -22.31
N GLY A 49 -11.44 -8.95 -22.60
CA GLY A 49 -12.06 -7.93 -23.45
C GLY A 49 -11.16 -7.15 -24.42
N VAL A 50 -9.84 -7.17 -24.24
CA VAL A 50 -8.93 -6.34 -25.06
C VAL A 50 -8.07 -7.18 -25.99
N LYS A 51 -8.60 -7.46 -27.20
CA LYS A 51 -7.75 -7.90 -28.31
C LYS A 51 -7.10 -6.64 -28.90
N ASN A 52 -5.77 -6.57 -28.86
CA ASN A 52 -4.92 -5.51 -29.46
C ASN A 52 -4.67 -4.27 -28.58
N VAL A 53 -3.96 -4.42 -27.46
CA VAL A 53 -3.22 -3.28 -26.87
C VAL A 53 -1.89 -3.15 -27.61
N PRO A 54 -1.48 -2.01 -28.19
CA PRO A 54 -0.15 -1.86 -28.82
C PRO A 54 0.98 -2.40 -27.93
N GLY A 55 1.88 -3.22 -28.49
CA GLY A 55 2.88 -4.00 -27.75
C GLY A 55 3.83 -4.82 -28.64
N MET A 56 4.71 -5.60 -28.00
CA MET A 56 5.65 -6.50 -28.67
C MET A 56 5.23 -7.95 -28.38
N GLN A 57 5.04 -8.75 -29.43
CA GLN A 57 4.74 -10.18 -29.28
C GLN A 57 5.97 -10.93 -28.71
N PRO A 58 5.79 -12.15 -28.16
CA PRO A 58 6.90 -12.99 -27.69
C PRO A 58 7.98 -13.27 -28.75
N GLY A 59 7.65 -13.14 -30.04
CA GLY A 59 8.58 -13.27 -31.17
C GLY A 59 9.31 -11.98 -31.57
N GLY A 60 9.13 -10.88 -30.83
CA GLY A 60 9.75 -9.59 -31.10
C GLY A 60 9.21 -8.82 -32.30
N SER A 61 8.14 -9.30 -32.93
CA SER A 61 7.41 -8.56 -33.96
C SER A 61 6.54 -7.46 -33.32
N PRO A 62 6.39 -6.29 -33.97
CA PRO A 62 5.37 -5.32 -33.58
C PRO A 62 4.00 -6.02 -33.62
N GLY A 63 3.31 -6.08 -32.48
CA GLY A 63 2.05 -6.79 -32.35
C GLY A 63 1.55 -6.73 -30.92
N GLY A 64 0.31 -6.28 -30.76
CA GLY A 64 -0.23 -5.91 -29.46
C GLY A 64 -0.20 -7.00 -28.39
N LEU A 65 -0.09 -6.62 -27.11
CA LEU A 65 -0.33 -7.53 -25.99
C LEU A 65 -1.78 -8.06 -26.05
N GLU A 66 -1.98 -9.32 -25.64
CA GLU A 66 -3.33 -9.92 -25.53
C GLU A 66 -4.19 -9.28 -24.43
N SER A 67 -3.58 -8.46 -23.56
CA SER A 67 -4.25 -7.63 -22.55
C SER A 67 -3.30 -6.57 -22.01
N ALA A 68 -3.84 -5.51 -21.40
CA ALA A 68 -3.02 -4.56 -20.65
C ALA A 68 -2.50 -5.19 -19.35
N PRO A 69 -1.26 -4.88 -18.93
CA PRO A 69 -0.64 -5.51 -17.76
C PRO A 69 -1.35 -5.14 -16.45
N SER A 70 -1.37 -6.08 -15.51
CA SER A 70 -1.59 -5.72 -14.10
C SER A 70 -0.31 -5.14 -13.51
N GLN A 71 -0.39 -3.95 -12.92
CA GLN A 71 0.80 -3.22 -12.47
C GLN A 71 1.22 -3.65 -11.06
N LEU A 72 2.52 -3.85 -10.87
CA LEU A 72 3.14 -4.05 -9.57
C LEU A 72 4.12 -2.90 -9.30
N VAL A 73 3.73 -1.98 -8.40
CA VAL A 73 4.47 -0.74 -8.19
C VAL A 73 4.95 -0.58 -6.75
N GLY A 74 6.09 0.07 -6.57
CA GLY A 74 6.59 0.45 -5.26
C GLY A 74 5.70 1.49 -4.60
N VAL A 75 5.45 1.34 -3.30
CA VAL A 75 4.68 2.30 -2.49
C VAL A 75 5.47 2.73 -1.26
N LEU A 76 5.32 3.99 -0.90
CA LEU A 76 5.81 4.57 0.35
C LEU A 76 4.68 5.35 1.02
N GLY A 77 4.60 5.31 2.35
CA GLY A 77 3.57 6.03 3.07
C GLY A 77 3.76 6.12 4.57
N ALA A 78 2.83 6.82 5.20
CA ALA A 78 2.75 7.00 6.63
C ALA A 78 1.31 6.87 7.12
N GLU A 79 1.16 6.36 8.34
CA GLU A 79 -0.10 6.16 9.05
C GLU A 79 0.00 6.80 10.43
N TYR A 80 -1.06 7.48 10.83
CA TYR A 80 -1.18 8.07 12.16
C TYR A 80 -2.32 7.42 12.92
N ARG A 81 -2.08 6.94 14.14
CA ARG A 81 -3.06 6.22 14.95
C ARG A 81 -3.61 7.09 16.09
N LEU A 82 -4.91 7.37 16.02
CA LEU A 82 -5.68 8.12 17.00
C LEU A 82 -6.60 7.18 17.78
N PRO A 83 -6.45 7.03 19.11
CA PRO A 83 -7.44 6.28 19.90
C PRO A 83 -8.77 7.05 19.91
N VAL A 84 -9.91 6.40 19.61
CA VAL A 84 -11.17 7.15 19.36
C VAL A 84 -12.40 6.77 20.18
N TRP A 85 -12.59 5.55 20.67
CA TRP A 85 -13.81 5.23 21.46
C TRP A 85 -13.54 4.34 22.65
N LYS A 86 -12.92 3.19 22.40
CA LYS A 86 -12.59 2.18 23.40
C LYS A 86 -11.12 1.80 23.25
N PRO A 87 -10.48 1.29 24.31
CA PRO A 87 -9.17 0.66 24.19
C PRO A 87 -9.17 -0.35 23.05
N GLY A 88 -8.17 -0.28 22.18
CA GLY A 88 -8.05 -1.13 21.01
C GLY A 88 -8.72 -0.62 19.74
N VAL A 89 -9.51 0.47 19.77
CA VAL A 89 -10.11 1.06 18.56
C VAL A 89 -9.43 2.37 18.20
N TYR A 90 -8.90 2.42 16.97
CA TYR A 90 -8.15 3.56 16.46
C TYR A 90 -8.75 4.07 15.15
N PHE A 91 -8.82 5.39 15.00
CA PHE A 91 -8.91 6.04 13.71
C PHE A 91 -7.49 6.20 13.17
N SER A 92 -7.28 5.79 11.92
CA SER A 92 -5.95 5.54 11.37
C SER A 92 -5.79 6.19 9.99
N PRO A 93 -5.83 7.54 9.89
CA PRO A 93 -5.56 8.21 8.65
C PRO A 93 -4.15 7.89 8.14
N SER A 94 -4.05 7.63 6.85
CA SER A 94 -2.79 7.32 6.19
C SER A 94 -2.73 7.92 4.79
N ALA A 95 -1.51 8.13 4.33
CA ALA A 95 -1.20 8.60 2.99
C ALA A 95 -0.11 7.74 2.39
N SER A 96 -0.28 7.35 1.13
CA SER A 96 0.75 6.64 0.37
C SER A 96 0.88 7.18 -1.05
N ILE A 97 2.10 7.11 -1.56
CA ILE A 97 2.47 7.59 -2.89
C ILE A 97 3.02 6.43 -3.72
N PHE A 98 2.65 6.42 -5.00
CA PHE A 98 3.16 5.49 -6.00
C PHE A 98 2.99 6.11 -7.39
N MET A 99 3.63 5.51 -8.39
CA MET A 99 3.64 6.01 -9.76
C MET A 99 3.13 4.93 -10.69
N LEU A 100 2.30 5.31 -11.65
CA LEU A 100 1.67 4.43 -12.62
C LEU A 100 1.97 4.92 -14.03
N SER A 101 1.81 4.03 -15.00
CA SER A 101 1.92 4.36 -16.42
C SER A 101 0.62 3.97 -17.11
N TYR A 102 0.08 4.83 -17.95
CA TYR A 102 -1.17 4.60 -18.65
C TYR A 102 -1.04 4.88 -20.14
N LEU A 103 -1.91 4.22 -20.91
CA LEU A 103 -2.22 4.53 -22.30
C LEU A 103 -3.74 4.69 -22.46
N TRP A 104 -4.15 5.34 -23.54
CA TRP A 104 -5.57 5.44 -23.92
C TRP A 104 -5.89 4.41 -24.99
N ALA A 105 -6.80 3.47 -24.70
CA ALA A 105 -7.28 2.49 -25.66
C ALA A 105 -8.69 2.02 -25.28
N ASN A 106 -9.50 1.63 -26.26
CA ASN A 106 -10.85 1.09 -26.06
C ASN A 106 -11.75 1.96 -25.15
N ASP A 107 -11.65 3.28 -25.29
CA ASP A 107 -12.37 4.26 -24.49
C ASP A 107 -12.10 4.17 -22.97
N GLN A 108 -10.94 3.62 -22.59
CA GLN A 108 -10.51 3.47 -21.21
C GLN A 108 -9.03 3.82 -21.02
N ALA A 109 -8.69 4.26 -19.80
CA ALA A 109 -7.30 4.42 -19.41
C ALA A 109 -6.76 3.06 -18.96
N LEU A 110 -5.83 2.51 -19.74
CA LEU A 110 -5.25 1.21 -19.47
C LEU A 110 -3.86 1.33 -18.86
N PRO A 111 -3.56 0.57 -17.79
CA PRO A 111 -2.20 0.35 -17.34
C PRO A 111 -1.29 -0.04 -18.52
N ALA A 112 -0.11 0.55 -18.58
CA ALA A 112 0.84 0.33 -19.68
C ALA A 112 2.22 -0.07 -19.15
N GLU A 113 2.95 -0.84 -19.96
CA GLU A 113 4.39 -1.06 -19.80
C GLU A 113 5.18 0.20 -20.21
N ILE A 114 6.48 0.23 -19.87
CA ILE A 114 7.36 1.38 -20.13
C ILE A 114 7.46 1.72 -21.63
N GLU A 115 7.33 0.72 -22.49
CA GLU A 115 7.48 0.83 -23.93
C GLU A 115 6.23 1.39 -24.64
N ASN A 116 5.04 1.29 -24.04
CA ASN A 116 3.76 1.60 -24.70
C ASN A 116 2.96 2.72 -24.02
N ARG A 117 3.52 3.34 -22.97
CA ARG A 117 2.83 4.37 -22.19
C ARG A 117 2.85 5.73 -22.88
N THR A 118 1.74 6.46 -22.78
CA THR A 118 1.65 7.87 -23.17
C THR A 118 1.54 8.80 -21.97
N ALA A 119 1.06 8.28 -20.82
CA ALA A 119 0.86 9.04 -19.61
C ALA A 119 1.69 8.49 -18.42
N PHE A 120 2.45 9.38 -17.79
CA PHE A 120 3.03 9.19 -16.45
C PHE A 120 2.04 9.70 -15.39
N VAL A 121 1.63 8.86 -14.44
CA VAL A 121 0.56 9.17 -13.48
C VAL A 121 1.05 8.99 -12.04
N PRO A 122 1.51 10.06 -11.36
CA PRO A 122 1.65 10.03 -9.91
C PRO A 122 0.30 9.85 -9.22
N ALA A 123 0.31 9.05 -8.16
CA ALA A 123 -0.87 8.75 -7.35
C ALA A 123 -0.60 9.06 -5.87
N LEU A 124 -1.60 9.66 -5.22
CA LEU A 124 -1.68 9.82 -3.77
C LEU A 124 -2.93 9.11 -3.28
N LEU A 125 -2.76 8.03 -2.52
CA LEU A 125 -3.84 7.33 -1.84
C LEU A 125 -3.95 7.85 -0.41
N LEU A 126 -5.09 8.43 -0.08
CA LEU A 126 -5.49 8.85 1.26
C LEU A 126 -6.50 7.83 1.80
N ASP A 127 -6.23 7.25 2.95
CA ASP A 127 -7.07 6.22 3.56
C ASP A 127 -7.41 6.62 5.00
N ALA A 128 -8.70 6.60 5.33
CA ALA A 128 -9.25 6.99 6.62
C ALA A 128 -9.87 5.78 7.33
N SER A 129 -9.04 4.80 7.68
CA SER A 129 -9.47 3.54 8.26
C SER A 129 -9.77 3.59 9.76
N PHE A 130 -10.74 2.79 10.22
CA PHE A 130 -10.91 2.44 11.62
C PHE A 130 -10.32 1.05 11.86
N LEU A 131 -9.43 0.94 12.85
CA LEU A 131 -8.71 -0.29 13.17
C LEU A 131 -9.05 -0.77 14.57
N TYR A 132 -9.34 -2.04 14.68
CA TYR A 132 -9.32 -2.76 15.94
C TYR A 132 -7.95 -3.42 16.12
N THR A 133 -7.39 -3.33 17.32
CA THR A 133 -6.08 -3.88 17.65
C THR A 133 -6.14 -4.81 18.84
N ILE A 134 -5.46 -5.95 18.74
CA ILE A 134 -5.25 -6.91 19.82
C ILE A 134 -3.76 -6.99 20.10
N GLU A 135 -3.36 -6.73 21.34
CA GLU A 135 -1.99 -6.90 21.78
C GLU A 135 -1.86 -8.20 22.58
N LYS A 136 -0.90 -9.04 22.19
CA LYS A 136 -0.54 -10.27 22.89
C LYS A 136 0.98 -10.34 22.95
N ASP A 137 1.54 -10.33 24.17
CA ASP A 137 2.97 -10.29 24.42
C ASP A 137 3.65 -9.12 23.70
N ARG A 138 4.47 -9.41 22.68
CA ARG A 138 5.15 -8.41 21.84
C ARG A 138 4.49 -8.23 20.48
N PHE A 139 3.38 -8.90 20.21
CA PHE A 139 2.66 -8.82 18.94
C PHE A 139 1.43 -7.94 19.07
N LEU A 140 1.28 -7.02 18.13
CA LEU A 140 0.08 -6.22 17.92
C LEU A 140 -0.53 -6.63 16.59
N PHE A 141 -1.72 -7.22 16.65
CA PHE A 141 -2.54 -7.52 15.50
C PHE A 141 -3.51 -6.36 15.27
N SER A 142 -3.74 -6.01 14.02
CA SER A 142 -4.67 -4.95 13.63
C SER A 142 -5.52 -5.41 12.47
N PHE A 143 -6.80 -5.06 12.49
CA PHE A 143 -7.71 -5.29 11.37
C PHE A 143 -8.77 -4.20 11.33
N GLY A 144 -9.27 -3.89 10.14
CA GLY A 144 -10.31 -2.89 9.97
C GLY A 144 -10.42 -2.40 8.55
N GLY A 145 -10.95 -1.19 8.38
CA GLY A 145 -11.18 -0.61 7.06
C GLY A 145 -11.85 0.76 7.16
N GLY A 146 -12.05 1.37 5.99
CA GLY A 146 -12.64 2.70 5.88
C GLY A 146 -12.63 3.20 4.44
N PRO A 147 -13.06 4.45 4.21
CA PRO A 147 -12.99 5.05 2.88
C PRO A 147 -11.54 5.42 2.52
N GLY A 148 -11.17 5.12 1.28
CA GLY A 148 -9.95 5.57 0.62
C GLY A 148 -10.28 6.45 -0.58
N ILE A 149 -9.47 7.48 -0.78
CA ILE A 149 -9.52 8.38 -1.92
C ILE A 149 -8.16 8.33 -2.60
N ILE A 150 -8.14 8.04 -3.90
CA ILE A 150 -6.93 8.10 -4.72
C ILE A 150 -6.99 9.32 -5.65
N ALA A 151 -6.07 10.25 -5.43
CA ALA A 151 -5.84 11.37 -6.34
C ALA A 151 -4.79 10.95 -7.37
N ARG A 152 -5.13 11.08 -8.66
CA ARG A 152 -4.27 10.74 -9.80
C ARG A 152 -4.29 11.87 -10.81
N TYR A 153 -3.15 12.19 -11.41
CA TYR A 153 -3.11 13.12 -12.53
C TYR A 153 -2.01 12.71 -13.50
N GLY A 154 -2.38 12.52 -14.75
CA GLY A 154 -1.49 12.13 -15.84
C GLY A 154 -0.79 13.31 -16.48
N PHE A 155 0.50 13.14 -16.71
CA PHE A 155 1.38 13.99 -17.49
C PHE A 155 1.85 13.23 -18.71
N LEU A 156 2.29 13.94 -19.76
CA LEU A 156 2.99 13.31 -20.86
C LEU A 156 4.24 12.59 -20.35
N GLU A 157 4.46 11.38 -20.84
CA GLU A 157 5.67 10.62 -20.53
C GLU A 157 6.92 11.30 -21.09
N SER A 158 8.05 11.13 -20.40
CA SER A 158 9.33 11.69 -20.84
C SER A 158 9.72 11.14 -22.22
N GLY A 159 9.96 12.03 -23.17
CA GLY A 159 10.36 11.68 -24.54
C GLY A 159 9.20 11.54 -25.53
N VAL A 160 7.95 11.64 -25.06
CA VAL A 160 6.76 11.64 -25.93
C VAL A 160 6.37 13.08 -26.24
N SER A 161 6.28 13.42 -27.54
CA SER A 161 5.83 14.75 -27.95
C SER A 161 4.30 14.86 -27.94
N GLU A 162 3.75 16.02 -27.59
CA GLU A 162 2.29 16.23 -27.50
C GLU A 162 1.55 15.87 -28.81
N ASN A 163 2.19 16.15 -29.95
CA ASN A 163 1.67 15.90 -31.30
C ASN A 163 2.03 14.51 -31.84
N GLU A 164 2.78 13.71 -31.08
CA GLU A 164 3.15 12.35 -31.46
C GLU A 164 1.90 11.49 -31.52
N LYS A 165 1.81 10.70 -32.59
CA LYS A 165 0.70 9.76 -32.81
C LYS A 165 1.24 8.35 -32.66
N SER A 166 0.48 7.49 -32.00
CA SER A 166 0.78 6.06 -31.98
C SER A 166 0.55 5.49 -33.38
N PHE A 167 1.25 4.41 -33.72
CA PHE A 167 1.09 3.70 -35.00
C PHE A 167 -0.36 3.26 -35.25
N ASP A 168 -1.11 2.99 -34.16
CA ASP A 168 -2.48 2.45 -34.19
C ASP A 168 -3.55 3.49 -33.78
N SER A 169 -3.17 4.76 -33.63
CA SER A 169 -4.11 5.82 -33.22
C SER A 169 -3.81 7.14 -33.89
N ASP A 170 -4.82 7.69 -34.56
CA ASP A 170 -4.78 9.05 -35.09
C ASP A 170 -4.82 10.14 -34.00
N MET A 171 -5.02 9.75 -32.74
CA MET A 171 -5.11 10.65 -31.60
C MET A 171 -3.71 11.09 -31.13
N PRO A 172 -3.43 12.41 -31.08
CA PRO A 172 -2.18 12.93 -30.51
C PRO A 172 -2.01 12.53 -29.03
N ALA A 173 -0.77 12.28 -28.61
CA ALA A 173 -0.43 11.88 -27.24
C ALA A 173 -0.97 12.87 -26.18
N GLY A 174 -0.94 14.18 -26.46
CA GLY A 174 -1.53 15.20 -25.59
C GLY A 174 -3.02 14.97 -25.33
N LYS A 175 -3.76 14.62 -26.40
CA LYS A 175 -5.19 14.31 -26.28
C LYS A 175 -5.43 12.98 -25.56
N GLN A 176 -4.56 11.99 -25.75
CA GLN A 176 -4.63 10.73 -25.00
C GLN A 176 -4.48 10.97 -23.49
N VAL A 177 -3.53 11.81 -23.07
CA VAL A 177 -3.35 12.18 -21.65
C VAL A 177 -4.59 12.89 -21.09
N GLU A 178 -5.23 13.78 -21.87
CA GLU A 178 -6.49 14.42 -21.49
C GLU A 178 -7.60 13.38 -21.26
N MET A 179 -7.72 12.40 -22.16
CA MET A 179 -8.71 11.31 -22.04
C MET A 179 -8.42 10.42 -20.83
N VAL A 180 -7.16 10.08 -20.57
CA VAL A 180 -6.73 9.35 -19.36
C VAL A 180 -7.16 10.11 -18.10
N ASN A 181 -6.89 11.40 -18.03
CA ASN A 181 -7.29 12.23 -16.89
C ASN A 181 -8.81 12.27 -16.72
N SER A 182 -9.55 12.51 -17.79
CA SER A 182 -11.02 12.47 -17.77
C SER A 182 -11.54 11.13 -17.25
N TYR A 183 -10.96 10.03 -17.70
CA TYR A 183 -11.32 8.69 -17.25
C TYR A 183 -11.05 8.48 -15.77
N LEU A 184 -9.84 8.79 -15.28
CA LEU A 184 -9.46 8.57 -13.88
C LEU A 184 -10.33 9.35 -12.87
N TRP A 185 -10.87 10.50 -13.29
CA TRP A 185 -11.75 11.36 -12.47
C TRP A 185 -13.25 11.13 -12.68
N SER A 186 -13.62 10.27 -13.63
CA SER A 186 -15.02 9.94 -13.92
C SER A 186 -15.59 8.85 -12.99
N SER A 187 -16.92 8.78 -12.89
CA SER A 187 -17.66 7.70 -12.21
C SER A 187 -17.20 7.34 -10.79
N LEU A 188 -16.64 8.29 -10.04
CA LEU A 188 -16.06 8.03 -8.70
C LEU A 188 -14.92 7.00 -8.71
N ARG A 189 -14.18 6.87 -9.82
CA ARG A 189 -12.98 6.02 -9.91
C ARG A 189 -11.88 6.36 -8.93
N TRP A 190 -11.98 7.51 -8.28
CA TRP A 190 -11.11 7.95 -7.19
C TRP A 190 -11.51 7.41 -5.81
N LEU A 191 -12.68 6.77 -5.64
CA LEU A 191 -13.18 6.27 -4.36
C LEU A 191 -12.96 4.76 -4.24
N TYR A 192 -12.30 4.35 -3.16
CA TYR A 192 -12.00 2.96 -2.84
C TYR A 192 -12.33 2.67 -1.38
N PRO A 193 -13.38 1.88 -1.07
CA PRO A 193 -13.48 1.23 0.22
C PRO A 193 -12.24 0.35 0.47
N MET A 194 -11.58 0.60 1.59
CA MET A 194 -10.36 -0.07 1.99
C MET A 194 -10.67 -1.06 3.12
N ILE A 195 -10.06 -2.25 3.03
CA ILE A 195 -9.93 -3.17 4.16
C ILE A 195 -8.44 -3.40 4.41
N GLN A 196 -8.05 -3.53 5.67
CA GLN A 196 -6.67 -3.79 6.02
C GLN A 196 -6.49 -4.69 7.22
N GLY A 197 -5.39 -5.43 7.22
CA GLY A 197 -4.96 -6.31 8.29
C GLY A 197 -3.45 -6.26 8.42
N GLY A 198 -2.94 -6.33 9.64
CA GLY A 198 -1.50 -6.26 9.88
C GLY A 198 -1.06 -6.85 11.20
N VAL A 199 0.21 -7.21 11.24
CA VAL A 199 0.91 -7.70 12.42
C VAL A 199 2.14 -6.84 12.66
N ARG A 200 2.37 -6.45 13.90
CA ARG A 200 3.54 -5.69 14.33
C ARG A 200 4.18 -6.37 15.52
N TYR A 201 5.49 -6.55 15.48
CA TYR A 201 6.31 -7.03 16.58
C TYR A 201 7.02 -5.87 17.28
N ARG A 202 7.04 -5.90 18.61
CA ARG A 202 7.76 -4.94 19.46
C ARG A 202 9.17 -5.44 19.76
N LEU A 203 10.15 -4.71 19.25
CA LEU A 203 11.56 -4.92 19.53
C LEU A 203 11.89 -4.47 20.96
N ALA A 204 12.95 -5.03 21.54
CA ALA A 204 13.38 -4.71 22.91
C ALA A 204 13.76 -3.22 23.08
N ASN A 205 14.23 -2.59 22.01
CA ASN A 205 14.55 -1.16 21.98
C ASN A 205 13.31 -0.24 21.80
N GLY A 206 12.10 -0.79 21.84
CA GLY A 206 10.83 -0.07 21.71
C GLY A 206 10.37 0.20 20.27
N TRP A 207 11.18 -0.13 19.26
CA TRP A 207 10.75 -0.03 17.86
C TRP A 207 9.72 -1.10 17.51
N GLY A 208 8.82 -0.78 16.58
CA GLY A 208 7.89 -1.72 15.99
C GLY A 208 8.31 -2.07 14.58
N ALA A 209 8.37 -3.35 14.25
CA ALA A 209 8.53 -3.84 12.89
C ALA A 209 7.35 -4.75 12.54
N GLY A 210 6.79 -4.63 11.34
CA GLY A 210 5.58 -5.39 11.01
C GLY A 210 5.31 -5.49 9.53
N ALA A 211 4.21 -6.14 9.20
CA ALA A 211 3.66 -6.22 7.85
C ALA A 211 2.17 -5.86 7.87
N ASN A 212 1.69 -5.26 6.80
CA ASN A 212 0.30 -4.85 6.61
C ASN A 212 -0.13 -5.21 5.18
N LEU A 213 -1.31 -5.80 5.06
CA LEU A 213 -2.02 -6.05 3.82
C LEU A 213 -3.22 -5.10 3.78
N ARG A 214 -3.33 -4.31 2.70
CA ARG A 214 -4.49 -3.46 2.41
C ARG A 214 -5.09 -3.84 1.07
N ILE A 215 -6.41 -3.85 1.00
CA ILE A 215 -7.15 -4.15 -0.23
C ILE A 215 -8.08 -2.98 -0.50
N GLY A 216 -7.95 -2.38 -1.68
CA GLY A 216 -8.83 -1.31 -2.16
C GLY A 216 -9.84 -1.87 -3.15
N ILE A 217 -11.12 -1.79 -2.79
CA ILE A 217 -12.23 -2.36 -3.54
C ILE A 217 -12.71 -1.35 -4.60
N PRO A 218 -12.71 -1.68 -5.89
CA PRO A 218 -13.07 -0.76 -6.98
C PRO A 218 -14.60 -0.69 -7.17
N VAL A 219 -15.32 -0.22 -6.15
CA VAL A 219 -16.80 -0.20 -6.15
C VAL A 219 -17.41 0.60 -7.30
N PHE A 220 -16.66 1.52 -7.89
CA PHE A 220 -17.07 2.28 -9.07
C PHE A 220 -17.35 1.41 -10.30
N ASN A 221 -16.79 0.19 -10.38
CA ASN A 221 -17.06 -0.73 -11.47
C ASN A 221 -18.52 -1.19 -11.53
N LEU A 222 -19.30 -0.99 -10.45
CA LEU A 222 -20.73 -1.27 -10.43
C LEU A 222 -21.55 -0.30 -11.31
N TRP A 223 -20.97 0.84 -11.70
CA TRP A 223 -21.65 1.88 -12.50
C TRP A 223 -20.69 2.60 -13.47
N SER A 224 -19.51 2.03 -13.71
CA SER A 224 -18.51 2.61 -14.58
C SER A 224 -18.94 2.53 -16.04
N LYS A 225 -18.48 3.48 -16.85
CA LYS A 225 -18.52 3.37 -18.31
C LYS A 225 -17.10 3.49 -18.85
N PRO A 226 -16.63 2.58 -19.74
CA PRO A 226 -17.31 1.35 -20.19
C PRO A 226 -17.56 0.34 -19.05
N ASP A 227 -18.40 -0.66 -19.33
CA ASP A 227 -18.64 -1.77 -18.41
C ASP A 227 -17.39 -2.66 -18.36
N VAL A 228 -16.86 -2.88 -17.16
CA VAL A 228 -15.67 -3.69 -16.90
C VAL A 228 -15.97 -4.72 -15.83
N SER A 229 -15.10 -5.73 -15.68
CA SER A 229 -15.23 -6.69 -14.59
C SER A 229 -15.18 -5.98 -13.24
N PHE A 230 -15.96 -6.46 -12.26
CA PHE A 230 -15.97 -5.84 -10.92
C PHE A 230 -14.57 -5.78 -10.29
N VAL A 231 -13.73 -6.78 -10.55
CA VAL A 231 -12.36 -6.84 -9.99
C VAL A 231 -11.38 -5.91 -10.71
N ASP A 232 -11.77 -5.27 -11.81
CA ASP A 232 -10.89 -4.35 -12.52
C ASP A 232 -10.39 -3.23 -11.61
N SER A 233 -9.11 -2.88 -11.70
CA SER A 233 -8.50 -1.86 -10.86
C SER A 233 -8.52 -2.18 -9.34
N LEU A 234 -8.72 -3.45 -8.95
CA LEU A 234 -8.56 -3.92 -7.57
C LEU A 234 -7.12 -3.69 -7.10
N MET A 235 -6.97 -3.04 -5.94
CA MET A 235 -5.66 -2.78 -5.35
C MET A 235 -5.36 -3.79 -4.24
N ILE A 236 -4.18 -4.40 -4.28
CA ILE A 236 -3.64 -5.27 -3.23
C ILE A 236 -2.27 -4.71 -2.84
N LEU A 237 -2.21 -4.07 -1.68
CA LEU A 237 -1.02 -3.44 -1.15
C LEU A 237 -0.45 -4.28 -0.01
N PHE A 238 0.76 -4.78 -0.20
CA PHE A 238 1.54 -5.41 0.86
C PHE A 238 2.69 -4.48 1.27
N ALA A 239 2.76 -4.13 2.55
CA ALA A 239 3.76 -3.21 3.07
C ALA A 239 4.44 -3.72 4.33
N LEU A 240 5.75 -3.53 4.39
CA LEU A 240 6.52 -3.59 5.61
C LEU A 240 6.34 -2.27 6.37
N THR A 241 6.25 -2.35 7.69
CA THR A 241 5.98 -1.20 8.55
C THR A 241 7.07 -1.05 9.60
N ILE A 242 7.39 0.20 9.90
CA ILE A 242 8.28 0.57 10.99
C ILE A 242 7.60 1.64 11.85
N THR A 243 7.64 1.44 13.17
CA THR A 243 7.00 2.32 14.15
C THR A 243 8.06 2.77 15.16
N PRO A 244 8.39 4.07 15.20
CA PRO A 244 9.34 4.57 16.19
C PRO A 244 8.82 4.38 17.63
N PRO A 245 9.72 4.23 18.61
CA PRO A 245 9.36 4.35 20.01
C PRO A 245 8.94 5.80 20.33
N THR A 246 8.06 5.97 21.32
CA THR A 246 7.90 7.26 22.00
C THR A 246 8.93 7.41 23.11
N GLY A 247 9.20 8.63 23.53
CA GLY A 247 9.95 8.89 24.77
C GLY A 247 9.20 8.48 26.06
N LYS A 248 7.95 7.99 25.97
CA LYS A 248 7.13 7.60 27.13
C LYS A 248 7.30 6.10 27.40
N LYS A 249 7.57 5.72 28.65
CA LYS A 249 7.69 4.31 29.09
C LYS A 249 6.33 3.78 29.57
N VAL A 250 6.04 2.51 29.31
CA VAL A 250 4.83 1.79 29.73
C VAL A 250 5.24 0.47 30.37
N SER A 251 4.64 0.10 31.50
CA SER A 251 4.85 -1.20 32.14
C SER A 251 4.16 -2.32 31.35
N LEU A 252 4.84 -3.43 31.14
CA LEU A 252 4.17 -4.63 30.62
C LEU A 252 3.23 -5.17 31.73
N PRO A 253 2.04 -5.67 31.38
CA PRO A 253 1.27 -6.45 32.35
C PRO A 253 2.12 -7.67 32.71
N ASP A 254 2.38 -7.85 34.00
CA ASP A 254 3.02 -9.05 34.50
C ASP A 254 2.24 -10.25 33.96
N THR A 255 2.96 -11.20 33.36
CA THR A 255 2.43 -12.51 33.02
C THR A 255 1.53 -12.96 34.16
N LEU A 256 0.25 -13.24 33.87
CA LEU A 256 -0.70 -13.81 34.82
C LEU A 256 0.03 -14.89 35.62
N GLU A 257 0.45 -14.57 36.84
CA GLU A 257 0.79 -15.57 37.82
C GLU A 257 -0.50 -16.35 37.98
N MET A 258 -0.60 -17.51 37.34
CA MET A 258 -1.62 -18.46 37.73
C MET A 258 -1.46 -18.61 39.23
N PRO A 259 -2.50 -18.36 40.03
CA PRO A 259 -2.41 -18.63 41.46
C PRO A 259 -2.01 -20.09 41.57
N LEU A 260 -0.80 -20.33 42.08
CA LEU A 260 -0.35 -21.65 42.47
C LEU A 260 -1.42 -22.16 43.41
N GLU A 261 -2.21 -23.11 42.91
CA GLU A 261 -3.18 -23.86 43.69
C GLU A 261 -2.43 -24.36 44.91
N ALA A 262 -2.74 -23.79 46.07
CA ALA A 262 -2.10 -24.15 47.32
C ALA A 262 -2.40 -25.63 47.54
N SER A 263 -1.38 -26.47 47.38
CA SER A 263 -1.40 -27.85 47.83
C SER A 263 -1.71 -27.84 49.32
N SER A 264 -2.93 -28.22 49.68
CA SER A 264 -3.34 -28.47 51.05
C SER A 264 -2.49 -29.62 51.61
N PRO A 265 -1.67 -29.40 52.64
CA PRO A 265 -1.05 -30.48 53.37
C PRO A 265 -2.04 -30.88 54.47
N ASP A 266 -2.98 -31.78 54.15
CA ASP A 266 -3.78 -32.42 55.17
C ASP A 266 -3.30 -33.86 55.31
N ASP A 267 -2.28 -33.99 56.15
CA ASP A 267 -1.73 -35.26 56.57
C ASP A 267 -1.51 -35.20 58.07
N ARG A 268 -2.34 -35.99 58.77
CA ARG A 268 -2.16 -36.66 60.08
C ARG A 268 -3.03 -36.21 61.26
N PRO A 269 -3.31 -37.11 62.22
CA PRO A 269 -2.85 -38.50 62.36
C PRO A 269 -3.92 -39.58 62.14
#